data_AF-A0A0H3ARY7-F1
#
_entry.id   AF-A0A0H3ARY7-F1
#
_cell.length_a   1.000
_cell.length_b   1.000
_cell.length_c   1.000
_cell.angle_alpha   90.00
_cell.angle_beta   90.00
_cell.angle_gamma   90.00
#
_symmetry.space_group_name_H-M   'P 1'
#
loop_
_entity.id
_entity.type
_entity.pdbx_description
1 polymer ?
#
loop_
_entity_poly.entity_id
_entity_poly.type
_entity_poly.pdbx_seq_one_letter_code
_entity_poly.pdbx_strand_id
1 'polypeptide(L)'
;MAEILFYHLTESTLDEALPGLVERSLGRGWRVTVQTVSEERRDALDSLLWTFSDTSFVAHGTDKEPNPEHQPVLLTTTETNPNGATVRFLVEGAKLEQAGDYERLVVMFDGHDQDQLDIARTQWKAFKAENHDLTYWQQTPDRRWERKA
;
A
#
# COMPACT_ATOMS: atom_id res chain seq x y z
N MET A 1 -18.19 -3.18 0.43
CA MET A 1 -17.34 -4.34 0.11
C MET A 1 -16.12 -3.76 -0.56
N ALA A 2 -14.92 -3.96 -0.01
CA ALA A 2 -13.69 -3.44 -0.59
C ALA A 2 -13.09 -4.45 -1.59
N GLU A 3 -12.39 -3.93 -2.60
CA GLU A 3 -11.48 -4.73 -3.42
C GLU A 3 -10.11 -4.80 -2.74
N ILE A 4 -9.64 -6.00 -2.42
CA ILE A 4 -8.40 -6.21 -1.69
C ILE A 4 -7.42 -6.96 -2.57
N LEU A 5 -6.31 -6.31 -2.89
CA LEU A 5 -5.30 -6.85 -3.78
C LEU A 5 -4.05 -7.20 -2.98
N PHE A 6 -3.69 -8.47 -2.99
CA PHE A 6 -2.48 -8.99 -2.39
C PHE A 6 -1.37 -9.04 -3.43
N TYR A 7 -0.36 -8.17 -3.28
CA TYR A 7 0.79 -8.04 -4.16
C TYR A 7 2.01 -8.71 -3.53
N HIS A 8 2.42 -9.83 -4.12
CA HIS A 8 3.58 -10.60 -3.71
C HIS A 8 4.82 -10.18 -4.49
N LEU A 9 5.74 -9.54 -3.78
CA LEU A 9 6.99 -9.03 -4.31
C LEU A 9 8.02 -10.16 -4.35
N THR A 10 8.27 -10.73 -5.54
CA THR A 10 9.26 -11.81 -5.74
C THR A 10 10.47 -11.38 -6.56
N GLU A 11 10.38 -10.25 -7.28
CA GLU A 11 11.41 -9.81 -8.24
C GLU A 11 11.86 -8.35 -8.02
N SER A 12 11.14 -7.59 -7.22
CA SER A 12 11.48 -6.23 -6.84
C SER A 12 11.27 -6.00 -5.35
N THR A 13 12.00 -5.06 -4.78
CA THR A 13 11.74 -4.60 -3.41
C THR A 13 10.45 -3.79 -3.34
N LEU A 14 9.97 -3.56 -2.12
CA LEU A 14 8.87 -2.63 -1.88
C LEU A 14 9.18 -1.22 -2.41
N ASP A 15 10.43 -0.75 -2.19
CA ASP A 15 10.88 0.57 -2.61
C ASP A 15 10.89 0.74 -4.14
N GLU A 16 11.16 -0.33 -4.88
CA GLU A 16 11.09 -0.32 -6.35
C GLU A 16 9.64 -0.34 -6.87
N ALA A 17 8.74 -1.07 -6.21
CA ALA A 17 7.38 -1.31 -6.73
C ALA A 17 6.34 -0.28 -6.29
N LEU A 18 6.41 0.16 -5.03
CA LEU A 18 5.40 1.03 -4.41
C LEU A 18 5.24 2.37 -5.14
N PRO A 19 6.30 3.13 -5.47
CA PRO A 19 6.15 4.46 -6.05
C PRO A 19 5.32 4.47 -7.34
N GLY A 20 5.58 3.52 -8.24
CA GLY A 20 4.84 3.41 -9.49
C GLY A 20 3.37 3.03 -9.30
N LEU A 21 3.02 2.28 -8.25
CA LEU A 21 1.62 1.97 -7.92
C LEU A 21 0.88 3.18 -7.34
N VAL A 22 1.55 3.94 -6.48
CA VAL A 22 1.02 5.18 -5.90
C VAL A 22 0.80 6.22 -7.00
N GLU A 23 1.80 6.43 -7.87
CA GLU A 23 1.71 7.35 -9.01
C GLU A 23 0.55 6.99 -9.95
N ARG A 24 0.40 5.72 -10.32
CA ARG A 24 -0.74 5.26 -11.13
C ARG A 24 -2.10 5.50 -10.44
N SER A 25 -2.14 5.47 -9.12
CA SER A 25 -3.36 5.74 -8.36
C SER A 25 -3.72 7.23 -8.40
N LEU A 26 -2.72 8.11 -8.21
CA LEU A 26 -2.87 9.55 -8.41
C LEU A 26 -3.29 9.91 -9.84
N GLY A 27 -2.70 9.26 -10.85
CA GLY A 27 -3.06 9.47 -12.25
C GLY A 27 -4.52 9.11 -12.58
N ARG A 28 -5.18 8.33 -11.72
CA ARG A 28 -6.62 8.02 -11.79
C ARG A 28 -7.49 8.98 -10.97
N GLY A 29 -6.89 9.98 -10.32
CA GLY A 29 -7.58 10.91 -9.44
C GLY A 29 -7.92 10.34 -8.05
N TRP A 30 -7.33 9.21 -7.66
CA TRP A 30 -7.56 8.62 -6.35
C TRP A 30 -6.71 9.28 -5.27
N ARG A 31 -7.27 9.32 -4.06
CA ARG A 31 -6.55 9.73 -2.84
C ARG A 31 -6.02 8.47 -2.16
N VAL A 32 -4.77 8.53 -1.74
CA VAL A 32 -4.00 7.37 -1.30
C VAL A 32 -3.55 7.54 0.14
N THR A 33 -3.59 6.47 0.91
CA THR A 33 -2.88 6.37 2.19
C THR A 33 -1.90 5.20 2.11
N VAL A 34 -0.65 5.41 2.51
CA VAL A 34 0.35 4.35 2.68
C VAL A 34 0.60 4.18 4.16
N GLN A 35 0.29 2.99 4.68
CA GLN A 35 0.46 2.66 6.08
C GLN A 35 1.67 1.75 6.29
N THR A 36 2.61 2.22 7.10
CA THR A 36 3.80 1.48 7.51
C THR A 36 3.65 0.95 8.94
N VAL A 37 4.51 0.01 9.34
CA VAL A 37 4.54 -0.52 10.71
C VAL A 37 5.33 0.36 11.69
N SER A 38 6.20 1.25 11.18
CA SER A 38 7.06 2.09 12.00
C SER A 38 7.21 3.50 11.41
N GLU A 39 7.53 4.45 12.28
CA GLU A 39 7.79 5.84 11.87
C GLU A 39 9.06 5.94 11.02
N GLU A 40 10.10 5.18 11.38
CA GLU A 40 11.35 5.11 10.60
C GLU A 40 11.05 4.72 9.15
N ARG A 41 10.17 3.73 8.94
CA ARG A 41 9.79 3.36 7.58
C ARG A 41 8.99 4.44 6.88
N ARG A 42 8.02 5.06 7.57
CA ARG A 42 7.24 6.16 7.01
C ARG A 42 8.16 7.25 6.47
N ASP A 43 9.17 7.63 7.27
CA ASP A 43 10.10 8.72 6.95
C ASP A 43 11.08 8.32 5.83
N ALA A 44 11.45 7.04 5.76
CA ALA A 44 12.20 6.50 4.62
C ALA A 44 11.39 6.54 3.31
N LEU A 45 10.10 6.19 3.37
CA LEU A 45 9.21 6.26 2.20
C LEU A 45 8.93 7.71 1.77
N ASP A 46 8.82 8.63 2.72
CA ASP A 46 8.72 10.07 2.45
C ASP A 46 9.91 10.56 1.61
N SER A 47 11.13 10.24 2.06
CA SER A 47 12.35 10.57 1.32
C SER A 47 12.42 9.91 -0.06
N LEU A 48 11.98 8.64 -0.16
CA LEU A 48 11.97 7.87 -1.40
C LEU A 48 11.01 8.46 -2.45
N LEU A 49 9.78 8.79 -2.05
CA LEU A 49 8.76 9.27 -2.99
C LEU A 49 9.12 10.62 -3.63
N TRP A 50 10.03 11.38 -3.03
CA TRP A 50 10.61 12.58 -3.65
C TRP A 50 11.72 12.30 -4.65
N THR A 51 12.39 11.15 -4.58
CA THR A 51 13.66 10.89 -5.27
C THR A 51 13.66 9.67 -6.17
N PHE A 52 12.58 8.88 -6.19
CA PHE A 52 12.52 7.63 -6.96
C PHE A 52 12.59 7.82 -8.48
N SER A 53 12.32 9.02 -8.99
CA SER A 53 12.36 9.34 -10.41
C SER A 53 12.55 10.83 -10.65
N ASP A 54 13.49 11.18 -11.55
CA ASP A 54 13.76 12.58 -11.94
C ASP A 54 12.61 13.26 -12.69
N THR A 55 11.64 12.47 -13.17
CA THR A 55 10.53 12.96 -14.02
C THR A 55 9.16 12.82 -13.37
N SER A 56 9.11 12.27 -12.15
CA SER A 56 7.85 11.96 -11.47
C SER A 56 7.65 12.89 -10.28
N PHE A 57 6.39 13.24 -10.02
CA PHE A 57 6.02 14.09 -8.89
C PHE A 57 4.82 13.48 -8.17
N VAL A 58 5.08 12.88 -7.02
CA VAL A 58 4.04 12.31 -6.14
C VAL A 58 3.79 13.33 -5.04
N ALA A 59 2.73 14.13 -5.15
CA ALA A 59 2.34 15.07 -4.10
C ALA A 59 1.90 14.30 -2.84
N HIS A 60 2.76 14.28 -1.82
CA HIS A 60 2.53 13.54 -0.58
C HIS A 60 2.93 14.36 0.65
N GLY A 61 2.46 13.91 1.80
CA GLY A 61 2.92 14.34 3.11
C GLY A 61 2.72 13.25 4.15
N THR A 62 3.18 13.49 5.37
CA THR A 62 3.09 12.54 6.48
C THR A 62 1.99 12.91 7.46
N ASP A 63 1.56 11.95 8.28
CA ASP A 63 0.65 12.16 9.41
C ASP A 63 1.25 12.97 10.57
N LYS A 64 2.55 13.30 10.52
CA LYS A 64 3.22 14.22 11.44
C LYS A 64 3.09 15.68 11.04
N GLU A 65 2.78 15.95 9.77
CA GLU A 65 2.73 17.30 9.24
C GLU A 65 1.34 17.94 9.42
N PRO A 66 1.26 19.28 9.48
CA PRO A 66 -0.02 19.98 9.52
C PRO A 66 -0.89 19.70 8.29
N ASN A 67 -2.20 19.69 8.51
CA ASN A 67 -3.23 19.52 7.49
C ASN A 67 -3.12 18.19 6.68
N PRO A 68 -3.02 17.03 7.35
CA PRO A 68 -2.98 15.73 6.65
C PRO A 68 -4.19 15.52 5.74
N GLU A 69 -5.32 16.15 6.04
CA GLU A 69 -6.54 16.12 5.24
C GLU A 69 -6.38 16.68 3.82
N HIS A 70 -5.37 17.52 3.56
CA HIS A 70 -5.12 18.08 2.24
C HIS A 70 -4.21 17.21 1.36
N GLN A 71 -3.54 16.21 1.93
CA GLN A 71 -2.53 15.43 1.22
C GLN A 71 -3.15 14.42 0.25
N PRO A 72 -2.87 14.50 -1.08
CA PRO A 72 -3.36 13.52 -2.05
C PRO A 72 -2.84 12.10 -1.76
N VAL A 73 -1.59 12.02 -1.28
CA VAL A 73 -0.99 10.81 -0.71
C VAL A 73 -0.59 11.10 0.73
N LEU A 74 -1.06 10.31 1.67
CA LEU A 74 -0.68 10.41 3.08
C LEU A 74 0.15 9.20 3.51
N LEU A 75 1.31 9.44 4.11
CA LEU A 75 2.11 8.41 4.76
C LEU A 75 1.78 8.39 6.25
N THR A 76 1.46 7.22 6.80
CA THR A 76 1.03 7.10 8.21
C THR A 76 1.50 5.79 8.84
N THR A 77 1.57 5.76 10.17
CA THR A 77 1.72 4.52 10.96
C THR A 77 0.42 4.09 11.63
N THR A 78 -0.63 4.91 11.52
CA THR A 78 -1.92 4.70 12.17
C THR A 78 -2.92 4.08 11.20
N GLU A 79 -4.07 3.64 11.71
CA GLU A 79 -5.20 3.17 10.90
C GLU A 79 -6.15 4.31 10.48
N THR A 80 -5.90 5.54 10.94
CA THR A 80 -6.76 6.70 10.62
C THR A 80 -6.72 7.03 9.12
N ASN A 81 -7.76 7.72 8.64
CA ASN A 81 -7.89 8.15 7.24
C ASN A 81 -8.20 9.65 7.12
N PRO A 82 -7.35 10.54 7.66
CA PRO A 82 -7.67 11.97 7.72
C PRO A 82 -7.74 12.62 6.33
N ASN A 83 -7.02 12.05 5.35
CA ASN A 83 -7.06 12.53 3.97
C ASN A 83 -8.22 11.95 3.16
N GLY A 84 -9.11 11.13 3.73
CA GLY A 84 -10.24 10.54 3.01
C GLY A 84 -9.79 9.74 1.79
N ALA A 85 -8.71 8.97 1.92
CA ALA A 85 -8.21 8.11 0.87
C ALA A 85 -9.25 7.03 0.49
N THR A 86 -9.44 6.82 -0.81
CA THR A 86 -10.24 5.70 -1.34
C THR A 86 -9.40 4.44 -1.56
N VAL A 87 -8.07 4.62 -1.67
CA VAL A 87 -7.09 3.54 -1.82
C VAL A 87 -6.12 3.55 -0.65
N ARG A 88 -5.91 2.40 -0.01
CA ARG A 88 -4.90 2.26 1.04
C ARG A 88 -3.88 1.16 0.73
N PHE A 89 -2.60 1.46 0.90
CA PHE A 89 -1.51 0.51 0.82
C PHE A 89 -1.11 0.10 2.24
N LEU A 90 -1.13 -1.19 2.51
CA LEU A 90 -0.56 -1.80 3.72
C LEU A 90 0.77 -2.41 3.34
N VAL A 91 1.86 -1.94 3.94
CA VAL A 91 3.21 -2.40 3.63
C VAL A 91 3.89 -2.99 4.86
N GLU A 92 4.80 -3.94 4.63
CA GLU A 92 5.64 -4.55 5.68
C GLU A 92 4.84 -5.20 6.82
N GLY A 93 3.66 -5.73 6.49
CA GLY A 93 2.78 -6.35 7.48
C GLY A 93 1.94 -5.38 8.31
N ALA A 94 1.83 -4.11 7.89
CA ALA A 94 0.86 -3.18 8.45
C ALA A 94 -0.56 -3.78 8.43
N LYS A 95 -1.31 -3.57 9.51
CA LYS A 95 -2.63 -4.15 9.73
C LYS A 95 -3.69 -3.06 9.72
N LEU A 96 -4.88 -3.44 9.29
CA LEU A 96 -6.06 -2.58 9.25
C LEU A 96 -7.24 -3.41 9.72
N GLU A 97 -7.93 -2.97 10.76
CA GLU A 97 -9.11 -3.67 11.29
C GLU A 97 -10.35 -3.45 10.42
N GLN A 98 -10.49 -2.28 9.80
CA GLN A 98 -11.68 -1.88 9.06
C GLN A 98 -11.37 -1.60 7.59
N ALA A 99 -11.35 -2.66 6.78
CA ALA A 99 -11.13 -2.53 5.33
C ALA A 99 -12.35 -1.98 4.56
N GLY A 100 -13.55 -2.06 5.15
CA GLY A 100 -14.81 -1.71 4.50
C GLY A 100 -14.97 -0.25 4.08
N ASP A 101 -14.16 0.66 4.63
CA ASP A 101 -14.19 2.10 4.34
C ASP A 101 -13.44 2.48 3.06
N TYR A 102 -12.70 1.53 2.47
CA TYR A 102 -11.93 1.74 1.25
C TYR A 102 -12.64 1.13 0.05
N GLU A 103 -12.52 1.81 -1.09
CA GLU A 103 -12.83 1.18 -2.37
C GLU A 103 -11.80 0.09 -2.67
N ARG A 104 -10.53 0.38 -2.37
CA ARG A 104 -9.42 -0.54 -2.64
C ARG A 104 -8.38 -0.58 -1.52
N LEU A 105 -8.04 -1.80 -1.09
CA LEU A 105 -6.91 -2.07 -0.21
C LEU A 105 -5.82 -2.81 -1.00
N VAL A 106 -4.58 -2.40 -0.86
CA VAL A 106 -3.42 -3.04 -1.50
C VAL A 106 -2.49 -3.53 -0.39
N VAL A 107 -2.37 -4.84 -0.23
CA VAL A 107 -1.44 -5.46 0.72
C VAL A 107 -0.19 -5.85 -0.05
N MET A 108 0.96 -5.24 0.28
CA MET A 108 2.24 -5.56 -0.34
C MET A 108 3.13 -6.28 0.66
N PHE A 109 3.70 -7.42 0.25
CA PHE A 109 4.56 -8.24 1.10
C PHE A 109 5.72 -8.84 0.32
N ASP A 110 6.88 -8.93 0.97
CA ASP A 110 8.09 -9.54 0.42
C ASP A 110 8.00 -11.06 0.44
N GLY A 111 8.25 -11.69 -0.72
CA GLY A 111 8.28 -13.14 -0.87
C GLY A 111 9.47 -13.84 -0.24
N HIS A 112 10.50 -13.08 0.16
CA HIS A 112 11.68 -13.57 0.84
C HIS A 112 11.61 -13.38 2.37
N ASP A 113 10.56 -12.72 2.86
CA ASP A 113 10.31 -12.49 4.28
C ASP A 113 9.19 -13.43 4.77
N GLN A 114 9.58 -14.43 5.57
CA GLN A 114 8.65 -15.43 6.08
C GLN A 114 7.58 -14.82 7.02
N ASP A 115 7.94 -13.80 7.79
CA ASP A 115 7.01 -13.16 8.73
C ASP A 115 5.94 -12.37 7.96
N GLN A 116 6.33 -11.65 6.91
CA GLN A 116 5.38 -10.95 6.04
C GLN A 116 4.46 -11.90 5.29
N LEU A 117 4.97 -13.04 4.81
CA LEU A 117 4.15 -14.08 4.18
C LEU A 117 3.07 -14.62 5.13
N ASP A 118 3.42 -14.87 6.39
CA ASP A 118 2.47 -15.39 7.39
C ASP A 118 1.45 -14.34 7.85
N ILE A 119 1.86 -13.07 7.94
CA ILE A 119 0.94 -11.94 8.14
C ILE A 119 -0.04 -11.83 6.97
N ALA A 120 0.44 -11.83 5.73
CA ALA A 120 -0.41 -11.73 4.54
C ALA A 120 -1.41 -12.90 4.45
N ARG A 121 -1.00 -14.13 4.78
CA ARG A 121 -1.90 -15.30 4.87
C ARG A 121 -2.98 -15.12 5.94
N THR A 122 -2.63 -14.51 7.07
CA THR A 122 -3.57 -14.24 8.16
C THR A 122 -4.59 -13.16 7.73
N GLN A 123 -4.11 -12.07 7.12
CA GLN A 123 -4.97 -11.01 6.57
C GLN A 123 -5.90 -11.52 5.47
N TRP A 124 -5.39 -12.35 4.56
CA TRP A 124 -6.20 -12.98 3.51
C TRP A 124 -7.38 -13.75 4.11
N LYS A 125 -7.14 -14.55 5.15
CA LYS A 125 -8.20 -15.31 5.81
C LYS A 125 -9.22 -14.41 6.51
N ALA A 126 -8.76 -13.36 7.19
CA ALA A 126 -9.63 -12.41 7.88
C ALA A 126 -10.54 -11.67 6.90
N PHE A 127 -9.97 -11.03 5.87
CA PHE A 127 -10.74 -10.28 4.89
C PHE A 127 -11.67 -11.16 4.05
N LYS A 128 -11.27 -12.42 3.78
CA LYS A 128 -12.16 -13.39 3.13
C LYS A 128 -13.36 -13.75 4.01
N ALA A 129 -13.17 -13.86 5.33
CA ALA A 129 -14.25 -14.10 6.27
C ALA A 129 -15.22 -12.91 6.38
N GLU A 130 -14.73 -11.70 6.12
CA GLU A 130 -15.52 -10.46 6.04
C GLU A 130 -16.24 -10.27 4.68
N ASN A 131 -16.14 -11.24 3.77
CA ASN A 131 -16.74 -11.21 2.43
C ASN A 131 -16.27 -10.03 1.56
N HIS A 132 -14.99 -9.65 1.66
CA HIS A 132 -14.37 -8.73 0.70
C HIS A 132 -14.02 -9.44 -0.62
N ASP A 133 -13.82 -8.68 -1.70
CA ASP A 133 -13.34 -9.22 -2.98
C ASP A 133 -11.81 -9.27 -2.95
N LEU A 134 -11.23 -10.47 -2.96
CA LEU A 134 -9.78 -10.66 -2.82
C LEU A 134 -9.18 -11.14 -4.14
N THR A 135 -8.11 -10.49 -4.56
CA THR A 135 -7.26 -10.93 -5.68
C THR A 135 -5.82 -11.08 -5.24
N TYR A 136 -5.12 -12.05 -5.81
CA TYR A 136 -3.72 -12.34 -5.53
C TYR A 136 -2.89 -12.13 -6.80
N TRP A 137 -1.87 -11.28 -6.70
CA TRP A 137 -0.99 -10.86 -7.78
C TRP A 137 0.44 -11.19 -7.42
N GLN A 138 1.16 -11.85 -8.34
CA GLN A 138 2.56 -12.20 -8.18
C GLN A 138 3.38 -11.61 -9.32
N GLN A 139 4.63 -11.27 -9.03
CA GLN A 139 5.55 -10.81 -10.07
C GLN A 139 5.99 -11.96 -10.98
N THR A 140 6.02 -11.68 -12.28
CA THR A 140 6.71 -12.50 -13.28
C THR A 140 8.20 -12.10 -13.33
N PRO A 141 9.09 -12.91 -13.92
CA PRO A 141 10.53 -12.59 -14.01
C PRO A 141 10.84 -11.26 -14.70
N ASP A 142 9.92 -10.71 -15.50
CA ASP A 142 10.00 -9.38 -16.11
C ASP A 142 9.36 -8.27 -15.25
N ARG A 143 9.15 -8.51 -13.95
CA ARG A 143 8.59 -7.60 -12.93
C ARG A 143 7.14 -7.15 -13.22
N ARG A 144 6.41 -7.85 -14.09
CA ARG A 144 4.99 -7.59 -14.35
C ARG A 144 4.10 -8.33 -13.36
N TRP A 145 2.87 -7.85 -13.20
CA TRP A 145 1.89 -8.46 -12.30
C TRP A 145 1.03 -9.49 -13.03
N GLU A 146 1.00 -10.71 -12.52
CA GLU A 146 0.10 -11.78 -12.97
C GLU A 146 -0.90 -12.14 -11.87
N ARG A 147 -2.19 -12.14 -12.21
CA ARG A 147 -3.25 -12.58 -11.30
C ARG A 147 -3.23 -14.11 -11.17
N LYS A 148 -3.13 -14.59 -9.93
CA LYS A 148 -3.09 -16.00 -9.58
C LYS A 148 -4.38 -16.49 -8.90
N ALA A 149 -5.12 -15.60 -8.24
CA ALA A 149 -6.47 -15.82 -7.70
C ALA A 149 -7.29 -14.54 -7.75
#